data_AF-A0A4U1J612-F1
#
_entry.id   AF-A0A4U1J612-F1
#
_cell.length_a   1.000
_cell.length_b   1.000
_cell.length_c   1.000
_cell.angle_alpha   90.00
_cell.angle_beta   90.00
_cell.angle_gamma   90.00
#
_symmetry.space_group_name_H-M   'P 1'
#
loop_
_entity.id
_entity.type
_entity.pdbx_description
1 polymer ?
#
loop_
_entity_poly.entity_id
_entity_poly.type
_entity_poly.pdbx_seq_one_letter_code
_entity_poly.pdbx_strand_id
1 'polypeptide(L)'
;METKNRQGVRGRPSPLARLGAWLALGVGFASFAGSAGGCSPGASEICELKCACQGCTEAERDDCIADIESTVTLAESKGCTSQYDAWLVCVESEAECREGDTFAFDGCDIEEDALAECGGGNQCSAAARKLCNECNFVCSDPDPDKCTGRYACESACIVNATCAEIASPTPGGTFDTCMQGC
;
A
#
# COMPACT_ATOMS: atom_id res chain seq x y z
N MET A 1 -49.12 -27.90 0.43
CA MET A 1 -47.87 -28.65 0.67
C MET A 1 -46.86 -27.64 1.20
N GLU A 2 -46.92 -27.12 2.43
CA GLU A 2 -46.96 -27.77 3.75
C GLU A 2 -45.83 -28.80 3.95
N THR A 3 -44.66 -28.31 4.35
CA THR A 3 -43.93 -28.87 5.50
C THR A 3 -43.47 -27.72 6.41
N LYS A 4 -43.63 -28.01 7.70
CA LYS A 4 -43.63 -27.15 8.87
C LYS A 4 -42.61 -27.76 9.84
N ASN A 5 -42.18 -27.00 10.84
CA ASN A 5 -41.58 -27.45 12.12
C ASN A 5 -40.12 -27.96 12.06
N ARG A 6 -39.26 -27.80 13.07
CA ARG A 6 -39.33 -27.22 14.44
C ARG A 6 -37.88 -27.11 14.96
N GLN A 7 -37.48 -25.98 15.53
CA GLN A 7 -37.29 -25.74 16.98
C GLN A 7 -36.13 -26.47 17.68
N GLY A 8 -35.40 -25.69 18.49
CA GLY A 8 -34.62 -26.12 19.68
C GLY A 8 -33.40 -25.22 19.89
N VAL A 9 -33.50 -24.01 20.45
CA VAL A 9 -33.54 -23.64 21.89
C VAL A 9 -32.40 -24.23 22.74
N ARG A 10 -31.60 -23.34 23.37
CA ARG A 10 -30.89 -23.38 24.68
C ARG A 10 -29.53 -22.65 24.52
N GLY A 11 -29.06 -21.72 25.33
CA GLY A 11 -29.49 -21.09 26.58
C GLY A 11 -28.49 -19.95 26.94
N ARG A 12 -28.95 -18.96 27.73
CA ARG A 12 -28.16 -17.93 28.46
C ARG A 12 -27.34 -18.59 29.61
N PRO A 13 -26.49 -17.92 30.44
CA PRO A 13 -26.12 -16.49 30.56
C PRO A 13 -24.58 -16.21 30.74
N SER A 14 -24.28 -14.90 30.90
CA SER A 14 -23.07 -14.16 31.34
C SER A 14 -22.36 -14.72 32.63
N PRO A 15 -21.26 -14.17 33.22
CA PRO A 15 -20.79 -12.76 33.27
C PRO A 15 -19.25 -12.52 33.38
N LEU A 16 -18.90 -11.23 33.46
CA LEU A 16 -17.71 -10.65 34.09
C LEU A 16 -17.02 -11.55 35.13
N ALA A 17 -15.84 -12.03 34.78
CA ALA A 17 -14.83 -12.62 35.65
C ALA A 17 -13.50 -12.41 34.88
N ARG A 18 -12.50 -11.66 35.31
CA ARG A 18 -12.01 -11.32 36.64
C ARG A 18 -11.19 -10.02 36.54
N LEU A 19 -11.47 -9.08 37.44
CA LEU A 19 -10.48 -8.11 37.90
C LEU A 19 -9.56 -8.81 38.92
N GLY A 20 -8.26 -8.52 38.86
CA GLY A 20 -7.23 -8.97 39.80
C GLY A 20 -5.88 -9.08 39.10
N ALA A 21 -5.11 -7.99 39.02
CA ALA A 21 -4.09 -7.62 40.01
C ALA A 21 -2.94 -8.65 40.06
N TRP A 22 -1.73 -8.27 39.64
CA TRP A 22 -0.58 -8.05 40.54
C TRP A 22 0.70 -7.80 39.73
N LEU A 23 1.46 -6.81 40.22
CA LEU A 23 2.79 -6.40 39.79
C LEU A 23 3.82 -7.54 39.96
N ALA A 24 4.65 -7.75 38.94
CA ALA A 24 6.00 -8.30 39.09
C ALA A 24 6.90 -7.58 38.07
N LEU A 25 7.68 -6.60 38.53
CA LEU A 25 9.11 -6.73 38.81
C LEU A 25 9.95 -7.11 37.57
N GLY A 26 10.48 -6.05 36.93
CA GLY A 26 11.86 -5.93 36.48
C GLY A 26 12.51 -7.13 35.81
N VAL A 27 12.45 -7.14 34.48
CA VAL A 27 13.60 -7.52 33.65
C VAL A 27 13.83 -6.36 32.71
N GLY A 28 15.03 -5.79 32.74
CA GLY A 28 15.40 -4.65 31.92
C GLY A 28 15.10 -4.96 30.45
N PHE A 29 14.21 -4.17 29.86
CA PHE A 29 14.18 -4.00 28.43
C PHE A 29 15.46 -3.24 28.10
N ALA A 30 16.54 -4.01 27.88
CA ALA A 30 17.64 -3.54 27.09
C ALA A 30 16.99 -3.06 25.80
N SER A 31 16.95 -1.74 25.60
CA SER A 31 16.70 -1.15 24.31
C SER A 31 17.77 -1.71 23.39
N PHE A 32 17.45 -2.83 22.75
CA PHE A 32 18.14 -3.28 21.57
C PHE A 32 17.77 -2.25 20.51
N ALA A 33 18.44 -1.09 20.58
CA ALA A 33 18.74 -0.29 19.42
C ALA A 33 19.64 -1.18 18.56
N GLY A 34 19.02 -2.19 17.95
CA GLY A 34 19.54 -2.87 16.80
C GLY A 34 19.60 -1.79 15.75
N SER A 35 20.77 -1.14 15.68
CA SER A 35 21.29 -0.67 14.41
C SER A 35 21.46 -1.95 13.59
N ALA A 36 20.36 -2.47 13.06
CA ALA A 36 20.40 -3.34 11.92
C ALA A 36 20.97 -2.46 10.80
N GLY A 37 22.29 -2.34 10.75
CA GLY A 37 23.01 -2.23 9.49
C GLY A 37 22.87 -3.57 8.75
N GLY A 38 21.63 -4.05 8.65
CA GLY A 38 21.27 -5.10 7.75
C GLY A 38 21.48 -4.51 6.37
N CYS A 39 22.25 -5.21 5.56
CA CYS A 39 22.26 -4.93 4.13
C CYS A 39 20.79 -4.93 3.69
N SER A 40 20.22 -3.74 3.44
CA SER A 40 19.05 -3.69 2.57
C SER A 40 19.45 -4.43 1.30
N PRO A 41 18.56 -5.26 0.71
CA PRO A 41 18.78 -5.74 -0.64
C PRO A 41 19.26 -4.59 -1.51
N GLY A 42 20.43 -4.77 -2.12
CA GLY A 42 20.96 -3.80 -3.05
C GLY A 42 20.17 -3.85 -4.35
N ALA A 43 20.25 -2.78 -5.11
CA ALA A 43 19.72 -2.73 -6.47
C ALA A 43 20.23 -3.89 -7.33
N SER A 44 21.47 -4.33 -7.10
CA SER A 44 22.09 -5.45 -7.82
C SER A 44 21.34 -6.77 -7.59
N GLU A 45 21.03 -7.13 -6.35
CA GLU A 45 20.38 -8.42 -6.04
C GLU A 45 19.00 -8.55 -6.69
N ILE A 46 18.17 -7.50 -6.61
CA ILE A 46 16.83 -7.51 -7.23
C ILE A 46 16.93 -7.60 -8.75
N CYS A 47 17.84 -6.83 -9.36
CA CYS A 47 18.02 -6.87 -10.81
C CYS A 47 18.60 -8.21 -11.28
N GLU A 48 19.49 -8.84 -10.50
CA GLU A 48 19.98 -10.18 -10.77
C GLU A 48 18.86 -11.23 -10.71
N LEU A 49 17.98 -11.17 -9.70
CA LEU A 49 16.80 -12.04 -9.59
C LEU A 49 15.87 -11.88 -10.80
N LYS A 50 15.57 -10.63 -11.18
CA LYS A 50 14.75 -10.31 -12.34
C LYS A 50 15.38 -10.84 -13.64
N CYS A 51 16.66 -10.57 -13.84
CA CYS A 51 17.42 -11.04 -15.00
C CYS A 51 17.51 -12.57 -15.08
N ALA A 52 17.70 -13.25 -13.95
CA ALA A 52 17.73 -14.71 -13.88
C ALA A 52 16.38 -15.32 -14.25
N CYS A 53 15.28 -14.64 -13.95
CA CYS A 53 13.93 -15.06 -14.32
C CYS A 53 13.61 -14.81 -15.80
N GLN A 54 13.71 -13.56 -16.25
CA GLN A 54 13.17 -13.13 -17.55
C GLN A 54 14.21 -13.23 -18.69
N GLY A 55 15.48 -13.42 -18.33
CA GLY A 55 16.60 -13.17 -19.22
C GLY A 55 16.83 -11.67 -19.42
N CYS A 56 18.08 -11.24 -19.36
CA CYS A 56 18.45 -9.87 -19.68
C CYS A 56 19.83 -9.80 -20.31
N THR A 57 20.06 -8.73 -21.06
CA THR A 57 21.39 -8.28 -21.49
C THR A 57 22.08 -7.54 -20.35
N GLU A 58 23.40 -7.38 -20.44
CA GLU A 58 24.17 -6.60 -19.47
C GLU A 58 23.67 -5.16 -19.37
N ALA A 59 23.32 -4.54 -20.49
CA ALA A 59 22.76 -3.19 -20.53
C ALA A 59 21.41 -3.09 -19.80
N GLU A 60 20.51 -4.05 -20.00
CA GLU A 60 19.20 -4.07 -19.31
C GLU A 60 19.35 -4.28 -17.80
N ARG A 61 20.34 -5.07 -17.37
CA ARG A 61 20.67 -5.21 -15.95
C ARG A 61 21.17 -3.88 -15.37
N ASP A 62 22.08 -3.22 -16.08
CA ASP A 62 22.66 -1.95 -15.62
C ASP A 62 21.61 -0.83 -15.58
N ASP A 63 20.69 -0.77 -16.55
CA ASP A 63 19.53 0.14 -16.55
C ASP A 63 18.61 -0.14 -15.35
N CYS A 64 18.32 -1.41 -15.05
CA CYS A 64 17.55 -1.79 -13.86
C CYS A 64 18.19 -1.29 -12.56
N ILE A 65 19.51 -1.45 -12.42
CA ILE A 65 20.25 -0.98 -11.24
C ILE A 65 20.15 0.55 -11.14
N ALA A 66 20.37 1.25 -12.24
CA ALA A 66 20.30 2.71 -12.29
C ALA A 66 18.89 3.24 -11.94
N ASP A 67 17.83 2.57 -12.37
CA ASP A 67 16.45 2.93 -12.04
C ASP A 67 16.16 2.77 -10.53
N ILE A 68 16.61 1.67 -9.91
CA ILE A 68 16.47 1.47 -8.47
C ILE A 68 17.29 2.52 -7.70
N GLU A 69 18.56 2.76 -8.07
CA GLU A 69 19.42 3.77 -7.42
C GLU A 69 18.86 5.20 -7.56
N SER A 70 18.30 5.52 -8.72
CA SER A 70 17.58 6.79 -8.95
C SER A 70 16.38 6.92 -8.01
N THR A 71 15.63 5.83 -7.83
CA THR A 71 14.48 5.81 -6.92
C THR A 71 14.90 5.90 -5.45
N VAL A 72 16.00 5.27 -5.05
CA VAL A 72 16.62 5.45 -3.72
C VAL A 72 16.96 6.93 -3.50
N THR A 73 17.64 7.55 -4.46
CA THR A 73 18.03 8.97 -4.39
C THR A 73 16.80 9.87 -4.27
N LEU A 74 15.74 9.56 -5.02
CA LEU A 74 14.46 10.26 -4.92
C LEU A 74 13.84 10.08 -3.52
N ALA A 75 13.77 8.86 -3.01
CA ALA A 75 13.25 8.56 -1.68
C ALA A 75 14.05 9.29 -0.59
N GLU A 76 15.38 9.30 -0.67
CA GLU A 76 16.27 10.07 0.22
C GLU A 76 15.96 11.57 0.18
N SER A 77 15.79 12.14 -1.02
CA SER A 77 15.45 13.56 -1.18
C SER A 77 14.11 13.94 -0.55
N LYS A 78 13.21 12.96 -0.38
CA LYS A 78 11.89 13.09 0.24
C LYS A 78 11.88 12.70 1.72
N GLY A 79 12.97 12.17 2.27
CA GLY A 79 13.03 11.64 3.63
C GLY A 79 12.31 10.30 3.81
N CYS A 80 12.20 9.52 2.74
CA CYS A 80 11.43 8.27 2.64
C CYS A 80 12.27 7.01 2.53
N THR A 81 13.57 7.11 2.83
CA THR A 81 14.51 5.99 2.74
C THR A 81 14.02 4.77 3.50
N SER A 82 13.47 4.94 4.71
CA SER A 82 12.97 3.81 5.51
C SER A 82 11.80 3.05 4.87
N GLN A 83 10.89 3.75 4.20
CA GLN A 83 9.75 3.14 3.53
C GLN A 83 10.19 2.46 2.24
N TYR A 84 11.15 3.06 1.54
CA TYR A 84 11.74 2.46 0.34
C TYR A 84 12.51 1.19 0.67
N ASP A 85 13.34 1.21 1.73
CA ASP A 85 14.05 0.04 2.23
C ASP A 85 13.09 -1.09 2.61
N ALA A 86 12.00 -0.78 3.33
CA ALA A 86 10.99 -1.76 3.69
C ALA A 86 10.35 -2.40 2.43
N TRP A 87 10.04 -1.58 1.42
CA TRP A 87 9.51 -2.06 0.15
C TRP A 87 10.50 -2.95 -0.60
N LEU A 88 11.79 -2.58 -0.68
CA LEU A 88 12.81 -3.43 -1.30
C LEU A 88 12.96 -4.77 -0.59
N VAL A 89 12.95 -4.79 0.74
CA VAL A 89 12.99 -6.03 1.54
C VAL A 89 11.79 -6.93 1.23
N CYS A 90 10.60 -6.35 1.10
CA CYS A 90 9.41 -7.11 0.72
C CYS A 90 9.56 -7.68 -0.69
N VAL A 91 9.97 -6.85 -1.66
CA VAL A 91 10.17 -7.29 -3.05
C VAL A 91 11.20 -8.42 -3.12
N GLU A 92 12.32 -8.33 -2.40
CA GLU A 92 13.31 -9.42 -2.36
C GLU A 92 12.72 -10.71 -1.78
N SER A 93 11.92 -10.61 -0.71
CA SER A 93 11.30 -11.76 -0.03
C SER A 93 10.23 -12.45 -0.89
N GLU A 94 9.40 -11.66 -1.56
CA GLU A 94 8.20 -12.14 -2.26
C GLU A 94 8.42 -12.30 -3.77
N ALA A 95 9.58 -11.87 -4.30
CA ALA A 95 9.91 -12.03 -5.70
C ALA A 95 9.99 -13.51 -6.11
N GLU A 96 9.25 -13.84 -7.16
CA GLU A 96 9.25 -15.15 -7.79
C GLU A 96 9.18 -15.05 -9.32
N CYS A 97 9.59 -16.15 -9.97
CA CYS A 97 9.47 -16.29 -11.41
C CYS A 97 8.22 -17.10 -11.75
N ARG A 98 7.15 -16.41 -12.13
CA ARG A 98 5.88 -17.00 -12.57
C ARG A 98 5.96 -17.44 -14.02
N GLU A 99 5.34 -18.57 -14.30
CA GLU A 99 5.21 -19.10 -15.67
C GLU A 99 6.54 -19.32 -16.42
N GLY A 100 7.67 -19.26 -15.71
CA GLY A 100 9.02 -19.54 -16.22
C GLY A 100 9.80 -18.33 -16.74
N ASP A 101 9.15 -17.17 -16.91
CA ASP A 101 9.78 -15.96 -17.48
C ASP A 101 9.17 -14.63 -16.99
N THR A 102 8.23 -14.68 -16.04
CA THR A 102 7.54 -13.49 -15.53
C THR A 102 7.98 -13.20 -14.11
N PHE A 103 8.83 -12.18 -13.93
CA PHE A 103 9.20 -11.70 -12.60
C PHE A 103 7.99 -11.00 -11.97
N ALA A 104 7.56 -11.50 -10.82
CA ALA A 104 6.43 -10.98 -10.07
C ALA A 104 6.70 -11.06 -8.57
N PHE A 105 6.00 -10.23 -7.79
CA PHE A 105 5.95 -10.29 -6.34
C PHE A 105 4.53 -9.91 -5.92
N ASP A 106 4.03 -10.53 -4.86
CA ASP A 106 2.73 -10.20 -4.27
C ASP A 106 2.93 -9.93 -2.77
N GLY A 107 1.93 -9.35 -2.11
CA GLY A 107 1.94 -9.22 -0.64
C GLY A 107 2.73 -8.02 -0.10
N CYS A 108 3.27 -7.16 -0.97
CA CYS A 108 3.97 -5.93 -0.61
C CYS A 108 3.07 -4.67 -0.58
N ASP A 109 1.76 -4.84 -0.56
CA ASP A 109 0.80 -3.73 -0.62
C ASP A 109 0.99 -2.72 0.53
N ILE A 110 1.37 -3.21 1.72
CA ILE A 110 1.55 -2.37 2.91
C ILE A 110 2.78 -1.47 2.77
N GLU A 111 3.91 -2.05 2.33
CA GLU A 111 5.16 -1.33 2.11
C GLU A 111 5.04 -0.37 0.94
N GLU A 112 4.32 -0.77 -0.12
CA GLU A 112 4.00 0.09 -1.26
C GLU A 112 3.13 1.28 -0.83
N ASP A 113 2.09 1.05 -0.03
CA ASP A 113 1.25 2.11 0.53
C ASP A 113 2.05 3.07 1.42
N ALA A 114 2.92 2.54 2.29
CA ALA A 114 3.75 3.36 3.17
C ALA A 114 4.76 4.20 2.37
N LEU A 115 5.37 3.62 1.33
CA LEU A 115 6.27 4.32 0.42
C LEU A 115 5.52 5.39 -0.38
N ALA A 116 4.34 5.08 -0.91
CA ALA A 116 3.50 6.04 -1.63
C ALA A 116 3.07 7.19 -0.73
N GLU A 117 2.63 6.91 0.51
CA GLU A 117 2.27 7.93 1.49
C GLU A 117 3.46 8.83 1.81
N CYS A 118 4.65 8.25 2.00
CA CYS A 118 5.85 9.02 2.31
C CYS A 118 6.33 9.86 1.14
N GLY A 119 6.43 9.28 -0.06
CA GLY A 119 6.95 9.92 -1.28
C GLY A 119 6.11 11.13 -1.73
N GLY A 120 5.04 11.43 -1.02
CA GLY A 120 4.11 12.48 -1.33
C GLY A 120 3.16 12.05 -2.43
N GLY A 121 2.71 10.79 -2.40
CA GLY A 121 1.53 10.32 -3.12
C GLY A 121 0.46 11.38 -2.94
N ASN A 122 0.30 12.20 -3.98
CA ASN A 122 -0.54 13.36 -3.88
C ASN A 122 -2.00 12.90 -3.90
N GLN A 123 -2.90 13.80 -3.55
CA GLN A 123 -4.34 13.48 -3.58
C GLN A 123 -4.75 12.86 -4.93
N CYS A 124 -4.06 13.19 -6.03
CA CYS A 124 -4.32 12.67 -7.37
C CYS A 124 -3.88 11.22 -7.56
N SER A 125 -2.70 10.80 -7.09
CA SER A 125 -2.30 9.38 -7.16
C SER A 125 -3.20 8.51 -6.27
N ALA A 126 -3.59 9.01 -5.10
CA ALA A 126 -4.56 8.34 -4.24
C ALA A 126 -5.95 8.24 -4.89
N ALA A 127 -6.41 9.33 -5.54
CA ALA A 127 -7.66 9.33 -6.29
C ALA A 127 -7.63 8.37 -7.47
N ALA A 128 -6.53 8.32 -8.23
CA ALA A 128 -6.36 7.39 -9.33
C ALA A 128 -6.39 5.94 -8.85
N ARG A 129 -5.63 5.59 -7.80
CA ARG A 129 -5.67 4.26 -7.19
C ARG A 129 -7.09 3.87 -6.80
N LYS A 130 -7.83 4.78 -6.17
CA LYS A 130 -9.23 4.53 -5.80
C LYS A 130 -10.12 4.30 -7.02
N LEU A 131 -10.03 5.14 -8.04
CA LEU A 131 -10.83 5.00 -9.25
C LEU A 131 -10.51 3.69 -10.00
N CYS A 132 -9.22 3.35 -10.13
CA CYS A 132 -8.74 2.19 -10.87
C CYS A 132 -8.96 0.88 -10.13
N ASN A 133 -8.47 0.80 -8.89
CA ASN A 133 -8.32 -0.47 -8.19
C ASN A 133 -9.54 -0.75 -7.31
N GLU A 134 -10.12 0.27 -6.67
CA GLU A 134 -11.27 0.08 -5.78
C GLU A 134 -12.61 0.19 -6.52
N CYS A 135 -12.76 1.19 -7.39
CA CYS A 135 -14.02 1.48 -8.09
C CYS A 135 -14.12 0.82 -9.47
N ASN A 136 -13.03 0.24 -9.99
CA ASN A 136 -12.97 -0.43 -11.29
C ASN A 136 -13.44 0.46 -12.45
N PHE A 137 -13.07 1.74 -12.43
CA PHE A 137 -13.24 2.65 -13.55
C PHE A 137 -12.06 2.56 -14.53
N VAL A 138 -12.29 2.99 -15.77
CA VAL A 138 -11.20 3.16 -16.75
C VAL A 138 -10.45 4.45 -16.40
N CYS A 139 -9.14 4.35 -16.23
CA CYS A 139 -8.30 5.44 -15.79
C CYS A 139 -6.94 5.39 -16.49
N SER A 140 -6.25 6.53 -16.42
CA SER A 140 -4.87 6.70 -16.85
C SER A 140 -4.09 7.25 -15.66
N ASP A 141 -2.82 6.87 -15.54
CA ASP A 141 -1.98 7.34 -14.45
C ASP A 141 -1.90 8.87 -14.47
N PRO A 142 -2.24 9.55 -13.37
CA PRO A 142 -2.17 10.99 -13.30
C PRO A 142 -0.71 11.41 -13.30
N ASP A 143 -0.42 12.49 -14.02
CA ASP A 143 0.87 13.17 -13.94
C ASP A 143 1.00 13.80 -12.53
N PRO A 144 1.91 13.31 -11.66
CA PRO A 144 1.99 13.77 -10.29
C PRO A 144 2.37 15.24 -10.18
N ASP A 145 3.07 15.80 -11.17
CA ASP A 145 3.47 17.21 -11.19
C ASP A 145 2.28 18.14 -11.48
N LYS A 146 1.20 17.60 -12.07
CA LYS A 146 -0.04 18.34 -12.33
C LYS A 146 -0.99 18.37 -11.13
N CYS A 147 -0.69 17.66 -10.04
CA CYS A 147 -1.56 17.59 -8.88
C CYS A 147 -1.47 18.83 -7.99
N THR A 148 -1.97 19.95 -8.49
CA THR A 148 -1.98 21.24 -7.79
C THR A 148 -3.31 21.96 -7.98
N GLY A 149 -3.58 22.95 -7.14
CA GLY A 149 -4.78 23.79 -7.21
C GLY A 149 -6.06 22.97 -7.25
N ARG A 150 -6.87 23.20 -8.29
CA ARG A 150 -8.16 22.54 -8.48
C ARG A 150 -8.04 21.02 -8.60
N TYR A 151 -7.02 20.50 -9.30
CA TYR A 151 -6.85 19.05 -9.47
C TYR A 151 -6.56 18.33 -8.14
N ALA A 152 -5.74 18.94 -7.28
CA ALA A 152 -5.48 18.40 -5.95
C ALA A 152 -6.75 18.39 -5.08
N CYS A 153 -7.58 19.44 -5.18
CA CYS A 153 -8.84 19.50 -4.45
C CYS A 153 -9.87 18.48 -4.96
N GLU A 154 -10.11 18.40 -6.27
CA GLU A 154 -11.04 17.42 -6.86
C GLU A 154 -10.61 16.00 -6.52
N SER A 155 -9.32 15.73 -6.52
CA SER A 155 -8.77 14.43 -6.16
C SER A 155 -8.98 14.10 -4.68
N ALA A 156 -8.87 15.09 -3.78
CA ALA A 156 -9.22 14.91 -2.37
C ALA A 156 -10.72 14.59 -2.17
N CYS A 157 -11.60 15.17 -2.99
CA CYS A 157 -13.02 14.83 -3.00
C CYS A 157 -13.24 13.37 -3.42
N ILE A 158 -12.53 12.91 -4.45
CA ILE A 158 -12.60 11.52 -4.93
C ILE A 158 -12.13 10.54 -3.85
N VAL A 159 -11.00 10.80 -3.20
CA VAL A 159 -10.45 9.96 -2.12
C VAL A 159 -11.48 9.76 -0.99
N ASN A 160 -12.25 10.79 -0.66
CA ASN A 160 -13.24 10.74 0.43
C ASN A 160 -14.63 10.21 0.03
N ALA A 161 -14.95 10.14 -1.26
CA ALA A 161 -16.26 9.67 -1.72
C ALA A 161 -16.32 8.15 -1.84
N THR A 162 -17.52 7.57 -1.81
CA THR A 162 -17.73 6.16 -2.17
C THR A 162 -17.77 5.99 -3.69
N CYS A 163 -17.45 4.79 -4.19
CA CYS A 163 -17.55 4.49 -5.62
C CYS A 163 -18.95 4.72 -6.19
N ALA A 164 -20.01 4.51 -5.39
CA ALA A 164 -21.39 4.78 -5.79
C ALA A 164 -21.69 6.28 -5.95
N GLU A 165 -21.17 7.12 -5.04
CA GLU A 165 -21.30 8.58 -5.14
C GLU A 165 -20.54 9.14 -6.35
N ILE A 166 -19.37 8.57 -6.66
CA ILE A 166 -18.58 8.93 -7.83
C ILE A 166 -19.30 8.48 -9.12
N ALA A 167 -19.83 7.25 -9.15
CA ALA A 167 -20.53 6.69 -10.32
C ALA A 167 -21.86 7.39 -10.63
N SER A 168 -22.55 7.88 -9.60
CA SER A 168 -23.87 8.49 -9.72
C SER A 168 -23.99 9.70 -8.78
N PRO A 169 -23.35 10.83 -9.14
CA PRO A 169 -23.38 12.03 -8.32
C PRO A 169 -24.81 12.52 -8.12
N THR A 170 -25.23 12.66 -6.87
CA THR A 170 -26.54 13.23 -6.54
C THR A 170 -26.38 14.74 -6.36
N PRO A 171 -27.16 15.59 -7.06
CA PRO A 171 -27.11 17.04 -6.87
C PRO A 171 -27.32 17.43 -5.41
N GLY A 172 -26.40 18.23 -4.85
CA GLY A 172 -26.39 18.61 -3.44
C GLY A 172 -25.92 17.52 -2.47
N GLY A 173 -25.44 16.38 -2.99
CA GLY A 173 -24.79 15.35 -2.21
C GLY A 173 -23.41 15.79 -1.69
N THR A 174 -22.83 14.99 -0.80
CA THR A 174 -21.50 15.18 -0.20
C THR A 174 -20.40 15.33 -1.26
N PHE A 175 -20.31 14.38 -2.20
CA PHE A 175 -19.33 14.42 -3.28
C PHE A 175 -19.52 15.63 -4.21
N ASP A 176 -20.75 15.88 -4.66
CA ASP A 176 -21.09 17.02 -5.52
C ASP A 176 -20.76 18.37 -4.86
N THR A 177 -21.09 18.51 -3.57
CA THR A 177 -20.76 19.71 -2.78
C THR A 177 -19.25 19.90 -2.65
N CYS A 178 -18.50 18.82 -2.46
CA CYS A 178 -17.03 18.88 -2.42
C CYS A 178 -16.46 19.36 -3.76
N MET A 179 -16.91 18.75 -4.87
CA MET A 179 -16.44 19.09 -6.22
C MET A 179 -16.75 20.55 -6.60
N GLN A 180 -17.88 21.09 -6.16
CA GLN A 180 -18.23 22.49 -6.38
C GLN A 180 -17.36 23.48 -5.58
N GLY A 181 -16.67 23.01 -4.54
CA GLY A 181 -15.85 23.84 -3.65
C GLY A 181 -14.39 24.05 -4.06
N CYS A 182 -13.93 23.47 -5.18
CA CYS A 182 -12.51 23.32 -5.52
C CYS A 182 -11.81 24.44 -6.34
#